data_AF-J0QI95-F1
#
_entry.id   AF-J0QI95-F1
#
_cell.length_a   1.000
_cell.length_b   1.000
_cell.length_c   1.000
_cell.angle_alpha   90.00
_cell.angle_beta   90.00
_cell.angle_gamma   90.00
#
_symmetry.space_group_name_H-M   'P 1'
#
loop_
_entity.id
_entity.type
_entity.pdbx_description
1 polymer ?
#
loop_
_entity_poly.entity_id
_entity_poly.type
_entity_poly.pdbx_seq_one_letter_code
_entity_poly.pdbx_strand_id
1 'polypeptide(L)'
;MQKKLPKSYMTDAEREELRAGGLSQDGIYTAESEAADHAGDDKAAWEWLAMTELPAHTLLFLKKRHGAQFIRDMGFSTKDADEEYGPDWLDKDVIIGGYHF
;
A
#
# COMPACT_ATOMS: atom_id res chain seq x y z
N MET A 1 3.26 -16.08 -3.51
CA MET A 1 4.29 -15.67 -4.49
C MET A 1 5.15 -14.63 -3.79
N GLN A 2 6.48 -14.80 -3.69
CA GLN A 2 7.32 -13.69 -3.21
C GLN A 2 7.30 -12.60 -4.29
N LYS A 3 6.79 -11.40 -3.95
CA LYS A 3 6.89 -10.24 -4.83
C LYS A 3 8.37 -9.91 -5.00
N LYS A 4 8.79 -9.64 -6.24
CA LYS A 4 10.12 -9.07 -6.48
C LYS A 4 10.17 -7.70 -5.82
N LEU A 5 11.30 -7.37 -5.17
CA LEU A 5 11.48 -6.04 -4.60
C LEU A 5 11.43 -4.97 -5.70
N PRO A 6 10.69 -3.86 -5.49
CA PRO A 6 10.68 -2.71 -6.39
C PRO A 6 12.06 -2.06 -6.50
N LYS A 7 12.20 -1.09 -7.40
CA LYS A 7 13.40 -0.25 -7.45
C LYS A 7 13.55 0.48 -6.12
N SER A 8 14.67 0.28 -5.42
CA SER A 8 14.89 0.96 -4.14
C SER A 8 15.50 2.33 -4.33
N TYR A 9 15.11 3.23 -3.43
CA TYR A 9 15.60 4.59 -3.34
C TYR A 9 16.34 4.85 -2.03
N MET A 10 16.22 3.93 -1.07
CA MET A 10 17.08 3.89 0.11
C MET A 10 18.23 2.90 -0.08
N THR A 11 19.34 3.20 0.57
CA THR A 11 20.49 2.31 0.74
C THR A 11 20.22 1.26 1.82
N ASP A 12 20.98 0.17 1.80
CA ASP A 12 20.89 -0.86 2.85
C ASP A 12 21.21 -0.30 4.25
N ALA A 13 22.12 0.68 4.34
CA ALA A 13 22.49 1.33 5.58
C ALA A 13 21.32 2.15 6.17
N GLU A 14 20.62 2.93 5.34
CA GLU A 14 19.45 3.70 5.77
C GLU A 14 18.30 2.79 6.25
N ARG A 15 18.05 1.69 5.54
CA ARG A 15 17.05 0.71 6.00
C ARG A 15 17.43 0.08 7.33
N GLU A 16 18.71 -0.20 7.54
CA GLU A 16 19.19 -0.80 8.79
C GLU A 16 19.12 0.19 9.95
N GLU A 17 19.40 1.47 9.70
CA GLU A 17 19.21 2.53 10.70
C GLU A 17 17.74 2.61 11.14
N LEU A 18 16.79 2.58 10.19
CA LEU A 18 15.37 2.55 10.51
C LEU A 18 14.98 1.30 11.31
N ARG A 19 15.48 0.10 10.94
CA ARG A 19 15.26 -1.13 11.72
C ARG A 19 15.79 -1.01 13.14
N ALA A 20 17.01 -0.51 13.30
CA ALA A 20 17.63 -0.30 14.61
C ALA A 20 16.85 0.74 15.44
N GLY A 21 16.22 1.72 14.77
CA GLY A 21 15.29 2.67 15.36
C GLY A 21 13.92 2.11 15.74
N GLY A 22 13.65 0.83 15.45
CA GLY A 22 12.41 0.14 15.82
C GLY A 22 11.32 0.17 14.76
N LEU A 23 11.60 0.61 13.53
CA LEU A 23 10.63 0.56 12.44
C LEU A 23 10.33 -0.89 12.04
N SER A 24 9.04 -1.19 11.84
CA SER A 24 8.60 -2.48 11.30
C SER A 24 8.98 -2.62 9.82
N GLN A 25 8.84 -3.83 9.28
CA GLN A 25 9.09 -4.07 7.85
C GLN A 25 8.15 -3.26 6.95
N ASP A 26 6.89 -3.12 7.33
CA ASP A 26 5.91 -2.27 6.64
C ASP A 26 6.26 -0.78 6.77
N GLY A 27 6.80 -0.36 7.91
CA GLY A 27 7.34 0.98 8.09
C GLY A 27 8.49 1.26 7.12
N ILE A 28 9.37 0.29 6.88
CA ILE A 28 10.48 0.41 5.92
C ILE A 28 9.97 0.46 4.49
N TYR A 29 8.97 -0.36 4.12
CA TYR A 29 8.36 -0.28 2.79
C TYR A 29 7.65 1.06 2.57
N THR A 30 7.04 1.63 3.61
CA THR A 30 6.46 2.98 3.56
C THR A 30 7.55 4.03 3.36
N ALA A 31 8.68 3.94 4.08
CA ALA A 31 9.81 4.84 3.90
C ALA A 31 10.43 4.75 2.49
N GLU A 32 10.53 3.55 1.91
CA GLU A 32 10.96 3.38 0.51
C GLU A 32 9.96 3.98 -0.49
N SER A 33 8.66 3.85 -0.20
CA SER A 33 7.62 4.51 -0.99
C SER A 33 7.78 6.03 -0.99
N GLU A 34 8.02 6.63 0.18
CA GLU A 34 8.26 8.07 0.32
C GLU A 34 9.57 8.51 -0.37
N ALA A 35 10.64 7.72 -0.24
CA ALA A 35 11.91 7.99 -0.91
C ALA A 35 11.77 7.96 -2.44
N ALA A 36 10.99 7.02 -2.98
CA ALA A 36 10.69 6.93 -4.40
C ALA A 36 9.85 8.13 -4.89
N ASP A 37 8.83 8.54 -4.12
CA ASP A 37 8.01 9.71 -4.41
C ASP A 37 8.85 11.00 -4.42
N HIS A 38 9.73 11.19 -3.43
CA HIS A 38 10.68 12.31 -3.40
C HIS A 38 11.65 12.31 -4.59
N ALA A 39 11.97 11.15 -5.15
CA ALA A 39 12.79 11.02 -6.35
C ALA A 39 11.98 11.19 -7.66
N GLY A 40 10.66 11.37 -7.57
CA GLY A 40 9.75 11.52 -8.71
C GLY A 40 9.44 10.22 -9.45
N ASP A 41 9.59 9.07 -8.79
CA ASP A 41 9.24 7.76 -9.35
C ASP A 41 7.97 7.22 -8.68
N ASP A 42 6.83 7.80 -9.08
CA ASP A 42 5.50 7.42 -8.60
C ASP A 42 5.25 5.92 -8.72
N LYS A 43 5.79 5.29 -9.78
CA LYS A 43 5.59 3.85 -9.99
C LYS A 43 6.27 3.06 -8.89
N ALA A 44 7.54 3.33 -8.61
CA ALA A 44 8.25 2.67 -7.52
C ALA A 44 7.63 3.00 -6.16
N ALA A 45 7.12 4.22 -5.97
CA ALA A 45 6.38 4.60 -4.76
C ALA A 45 5.17 3.67 -4.55
N TRP A 46 4.31 3.53 -5.55
CA TRP A 46 3.15 2.64 -5.47
C TRP A 46 3.54 1.17 -5.32
N GLU A 47 4.59 0.71 -6.00
CA GLU A 47 5.07 -0.67 -5.90
C GLU A 47 5.56 -0.98 -4.47
N TRP A 48 6.25 -0.05 -3.82
CA TRP A 48 6.65 -0.18 -2.41
C TRP A 48 5.46 -0.12 -1.46
N LEU A 49 4.53 0.81 -1.67
CA LEU A 49 3.33 0.89 -0.85
C LEU A 49 2.48 -0.38 -0.96
N ALA A 50 2.41 -1.01 -2.13
CA ALA A 50 1.69 -2.26 -2.33
C ALA A 50 2.33 -3.48 -1.63
N MET A 51 3.52 -3.32 -1.05
CA MET A 51 4.14 -4.34 -0.20
C MET A 51 3.67 -4.31 1.26
N THR A 52 2.99 -3.24 1.70
CA THR A 52 2.52 -3.10 3.08
C THR A 52 1.15 -3.76 3.29
N GLU A 53 0.86 -4.12 4.53
CA GLU A 53 -0.51 -4.44 4.97
C GLU A 53 -1.22 -3.12 5.32
N LEU A 54 -1.92 -2.57 4.33
CA LEU A 54 -2.68 -1.33 4.52
C LEU A 54 -3.99 -1.57 5.28
N PRO A 55 -4.36 -0.67 6.20
CA PRO A 55 -5.67 -0.71 6.84
C PRO A 55 -6.81 -0.65 5.82
N ALA A 56 -7.92 -1.34 6.11
CA ALA A 56 -9.09 -1.41 5.24
C ALA A 56 -9.60 -0.04 4.76
N HIS A 57 -9.68 0.96 5.65
CA HIS A 57 -10.11 2.31 5.28
C HIS A 57 -9.15 3.02 4.30
N THR A 58 -7.85 2.70 4.34
CA THR A 58 -6.87 3.22 3.39
C THR A 58 -7.08 2.58 2.02
N LEU A 59 -7.29 1.27 1.97
CA LEU A 59 -7.64 0.56 0.73
C LEU A 59 -8.94 1.10 0.11
N LEU A 60 -9.93 1.42 0.95
CA LEU A 60 -11.18 2.01 0.50
C LEU A 60 -10.99 3.40 -0.10
N PHE A 61 -10.14 4.24 0.52
CA PHE A 61 -9.74 5.53 -0.04
C PHE A 61 -9.02 5.37 -1.39
N LEU A 62 -8.10 4.42 -1.50
CA LEU A 62 -7.39 4.13 -2.76
C LEU A 62 -8.34 3.68 -3.86
N LYS A 63 -9.28 2.78 -3.56
CA LYS A 63 -10.32 2.33 -4.52
C LYS A 63 -11.12 3.52 -5.03
N LYS A 64 -11.57 4.40 -4.13
CA LYS A 64 -12.35 5.58 -4.51
C LYS A 64 -11.58 6.53 -5.41
N ARG A 65 -10.26 6.69 -5.20
CA ARG A 65 -9.43 7.64 -5.95
C ARG A 65 -8.89 7.07 -7.26
N HIS A 66 -8.58 5.78 -7.31
CA HIS A 66 -7.86 5.14 -8.43
C HIS A 66 -8.64 4.00 -9.10
N GLY A 67 -9.75 3.57 -8.51
CA GLY A 67 -10.57 2.45 -8.97
C GLY A 67 -10.08 1.09 -8.44
N ALA A 68 -10.97 0.10 -8.51
CA ALA A 68 -10.67 -1.26 -8.05
C ALA A 68 -9.57 -1.95 -8.89
N GLN A 69 -9.49 -1.66 -10.19
CA GLN A 69 -8.47 -2.25 -11.07
C GLN A 69 -7.06 -1.84 -10.65
N PHE A 70 -6.87 -0.60 -10.19
CA PHE A 70 -5.56 -0.14 -9.68
C PHE A 70 -5.09 -0.99 -8.49
N ILE A 71 -5.99 -1.29 -7.55
CA ILE A 71 -5.66 -2.11 -6.38
C ILE A 71 -5.20 -3.51 -6.81
N ARG A 72 -5.89 -4.09 -7.80
CA ARG A 72 -5.55 -5.41 -8.36
C ARG A 72 -4.23 -5.39 -9.13
N ASP A 73 -4.03 -4.40 -9.98
CA ASP A 73 -2.84 -4.28 -10.84
C ASP A 73 -1.57 -4.06 -10.00
N MET A 74 -1.66 -3.24 -8.96
CA MET A 74 -0.57 -3.04 -8.00
C MET A 74 -0.40 -4.23 -7.04
N GLY A 75 -1.44 -5.05 -6.90
CA GLY A 75 -1.44 -6.25 -6.07
C GLY A 75 -1.45 -5.95 -4.58
N PHE A 76 -2.11 -4.88 -4.13
CA PHE A 76 -2.28 -4.61 -2.69
C PHE A 76 -2.91 -5.81 -1.99
N SER A 77 -2.47 -6.09 -0.76
CA SER A 77 -3.16 -7.07 0.08
C SER A 77 -4.54 -6.52 0.44
N THR A 78 -5.61 -7.27 0.13
CA THR A 78 -6.99 -6.85 0.42
C THR A 78 -7.54 -7.48 1.69
N LYS A 79 -6.77 -8.33 2.37
CA LYS A 79 -7.22 -9.16 3.49
C LYS A 79 -8.05 -8.38 4.52
N ASP A 80 -7.54 -7.26 5.01
CA ASP A 80 -8.23 -6.47 6.04
C ASP A 80 -9.52 -5.84 5.52
N ALA A 81 -9.53 -5.39 4.25
CA ALA A 81 -10.73 -4.84 3.62
C ALA A 81 -11.76 -5.94 3.29
N ASP A 82 -11.31 -7.15 2.95
CA ASP A 82 -12.16 -8.30 2.72
C ASP A 82 -12.84 -8.74 4.04
N GLU A 83 -12.11 -8.68 5.16
CA GLU A 83 -12.64 -8.94 6.50
C GLU A 83 -13.65 -7.86 6.95
N GLU A 84 -13.39 -6.58 6.68
CA GLU A 84 -14.24 -5.47 7.15
C GLU A 84 -15.45 -5.19 6.24
N TYR A 85 -15.28 -5.19 4.92
CA TYR A 85 -16.31 -4.78 3.95
C TYR A 85 -16.89 -5.96 3.13
N GLY A 86 -16.32 -7.15 3.31
CA GLY A 86 -16.65 -8.36 2.56
C GLY A 86 -15.76 -8.54 1.33
N PRO A 87 -15.53 -9.79 0.88
CA PRO A 87 -14.56 -10.12 -0.18
C PRO A 87 -14.92 -9.57 -1.57
N ASP A 88 -16.13 -9.04 -1.74
CA ASP A 88 -16.64 -8.41 -2.97
C ASP A 88 -16.57 -6.88 -2.92
N TRP A 89 -15.94 -6.27 -1.90
CA TRP A 89 -15.89 -4.81 -1.71
C TRP A 89 -15.25 -4.02 -2.86
N LEU A 90 -14.38 -4.67 -3.64
CA LEU A 90 -13.80 -4.08 -4.85
C LEU A 90 -14.83 -3.89 -5.96
N ASP A 91 -15.89 -4.69 -5.98
CA ASP A 91 -16.87 -4.76 -7.07
C ASP A 91 -18.24 -4.15 -6.71
N LYS A 92 -18.38 -3.62 -5.48
CA LYS A 92 -19.60 -2.95 -5.00
C LYS A 92 -19.31 -1.62 -4.33
N ASP A 93 -20.30 -0.77 -4.20
CA ASP A 93 -20.22 0.42 -3.33
C ASP A 93 -20.15 -0.01 -1.86
N VAL A 94 -19.26 0.63 -1.10
CA VAL A 94 -19.23 0.53 0.36
C VAL A 94 -19.81 1.82 0.93
N ILE A 95 -20.79 1.69 1.83
CA ILE A 95 -21.49 2.83 2.43
C ILE A 95 -21.11 2.93 3.90
N ILE A 96 -20.44 4.02 4.27
CA ILE A 96 -20.05 4.31 5.66
C ILE A 96 -20.64 5.67 6.05
N GLY A 97 -21.53 5.70 7.05
CA GLY A 97 -22.12 6.95 7.54
C GLY A 97 -22.89 7.75 6.46
N GLY A 98 -23.40 7.09 5.42
CA GLY A 98 -24.08 7.72 4.29
C GLY A 98 -23.17 8.18 3.14
N TYR A 99 -21.86 7.97 3.24
CA TYR A 99 -20.91 8.26 2.17
C TYR A 99 -20.62 7.01 1.35
N HIS A 100 -20.61 7.16 0.02
CA HIS A 100 -20.27 6.10 -0.94
C HIS A 100 -18.77 6.08 -1.25
N PHE A 101 -18.23 4.87 -1.30
CA PHE A 101 -16.83 4.56 -1.60
C PHE A 101 -16.66 3.39 -2.58
#